data_AF-A0A1G3QKD6-F1
#
_entry.id   AF-A0A1G3QKD6-F1
#
_cell.length_a   1.000
_cell.length_b   1.000
_cell.length_c   1.000
_cell.angle_alpha   90.00
_cell.angle_beta   90.00
_cell.angle_gamma   90.00
#
_symmetry.space_group_name_H-M   'P 1'
#
loop_
_entity.id
_entity.type
_entity.pdbx_description
1 polymer ?
#
loop_
_entity_poly.entity_id
_entity_poly.type
_entity_poly.pdbx_seq_one_letter_code
_entity_poly.pdbx_strand_id
1 'polypeptide(L)'
;MNLLISKDKDGGCAYLTTDSPASHYGAPVLQISADDIDGDFGPSDFIDDGNGHIFSGAQIVAGWVSQPDRTPEEISAARKFLQQWPEGPQI
;
A
#
# COMPACT_ATOMS: atom_id res chain seq x y z
N MET A 1 4.40 -11.55 5.40
CA MET A 1 3.58 -10.55 6.13
C MET A 1 2.54 -10.08 5.16
N ASN A 2 1.27 -10.04 5.55
CA ASN A 2 0.18 -9.66 4.66
C ASN A 2 -0.90 -8.90 5.44
N LEU A 3 -0.96 -7.59 5.28
CA LEU A 3 -1.84 -6.70 6.05
C LEU A 3 -2.89 -6.07 5.14
N LEU A 4 -4.17 -6.23 5.45
CA LEU A 4 -5.26 -5.64 4.67
C LEU A 4 -5.29 -4.12 4.86
N ILE A 5 -5.09 -3.37 3.78
CA ILE A 5 -5.23 -1.90 3.76
C ILE A 5 -6.68 -1.51 3.53
N SER A 6 -7.28 -2.07 2.49
CA SER A 6 -8.64 -1.74 2.06
C SER A 6 -9.28 -2.91 1.35
N LYS A 7 -10.61 -2.94 1.39
CA LYS A 7 -11.44 -3.84 0.62
C LYS A 7 -12.61 -3.04 0.05
N ASP A 8 -12.83 -3.14 -1.25
CA ASP A 8 -13.97 -2.49 -1.89
C ASP A 8 -15.25 -3.34 -1.78
N LYS A 9 -16.35 -2.80 -2.31
CA LYS A 9 -17.68 -3.43 -2.28
C LYS A 9 -17.84 -4.62 -3.24
N ASP A 10 -17.00 -4.69 -4.28
CA ASP A 10 -17.07 -5.67 -5.36
C ASP A 10 -16.09 -6.85 -5.11
N GLY A 11 -15.26 -6.76 -4.06
CA GLY A 11 -14.37 -7.81 -3.59
C GLY A 11 -12.89 -7.52 -3.81
N GLY A 12 -12.56 -6.42 -4.49
CA GLY A 12 -11.18 -5.98 -4.69
C GLY A 12 -10.51 -5.65 -3.35
N CYS A 13 -9.24 -6.01 -3.24
CA CYS A 13 -8.47 -5.89 -2.01
C CYS A 13 -7.13 -5.24 -2.27
N ALA A 14 -6.69 -4.39 -1.33
CA ALA A 14 -5.34 -3.85 -1.27
C ALA A 14 -4.66 -4.35 0.01
N TYR A 15 -3.45 -4.88 -0.12
CA TYR A 15 -2.64 -5.40 0.97
C TYR A 15 -1.26 -4.75 0.99
N LEU A 16 -0.75 -4.48 2.19
CA LEU A 16 0.68 -4.27 2.40
C LEU A 16 1.34 -5.61 2.69
N THR A 17 2.18 -6.08 1.77
CA THR A 17 2.66 -7.46 1.82
C THR A 17 4.14 -7.60 1.53
N THR A 18 4.77 -8.61 2.14
CA THR A 18 6.10 -9.11 1.76
C THR A 18 6.03 -10.48 1.08
N ASP A 19 4.83 -11.01 0.84
CA ASP A 19 4.62 -12.35 0.32
C ASP A 19 4.54 -12.36 -1.22
N SER A 20 4.76 -11.21 -1.85
CA SER A 20 4.91 -11.04 -3.31
C SER A 20 6.35 -11.32 -3.78
N PRO A 21 6.54 -11.92 -4.97
CA PRO A 21 7.85 -12.00 -5.62
C PRO A 21 8.55 -10.64 -5.82
N ALA A 22 7.79 -9.54 -5.92
CA ALA A 22 8.32 -8.18 -6.01
C ALA A 22 8.99 -7.72 -4.70
N SER A 23 8.67 -8.36 -3.57
CA SER A 23 9.29 -8.11 -2.26
C SER A 23 10.64 -8.82 -2.10
N HIS A 24 11.53 -8.73 -3.09
CA HIS A 24 12.76 -9.53 -3.17
C HIS A 24 13.70 -9.36 -1.96
N TYR A 25 13.72 -8.17 -1.35
CA TYR A 25 14.57 -7.85 -0.20
C TYR A 25 13.81 -7.79 1.14
N GLY A 26 12.59 -8.34 1.20
CA GLY A 26 11.71 -8.23 2.37
C GLY A 26 11.15 -6.81 2.59
N ALA A 27 11.31 -5.94 1.59
CA ALA A 27 10.72 -4.62 1.54
C ALA A 27 9.24 -4.76 1.13
N PRO A 28 8.27 -4.26 1.93
CA PRO A 28 6.86 -4.43 1.61
C PRO A 28 6.50 -3.78 0.27
N VAL A 29 5.51 -4.36 -0.41
CA VAL A 29 4.86 -3.80 -1.59
C VAL A 29 3.36 -3.62 -1.30
N LEU A 30 2.74 -2.67 -2.00
CA LEU A 30 1.29 -2.52 -2.03
C LEU A 30 0.73 -3.44 -3.11
N GLN A 31 0.18 -4.58 -2.72
CA GLN A 31 -0.45 -5.51 -3.65
C GLN A 31 -1.93 -5.16 -3.78
N ILE A 32 -2.41 -4.94 -5.00
CA ILE A 32 -3.81 -4.67 -5.29
C ILE A 32 -4.33 -5.77 -6.21
N SER A 33 -5.50 -6.30 -5.88
CA SER A 33 -6.22 -7.24 -6.73
C SER A 33 -7.69 -6.82 -6.77
N ALA A 34 -8.09 -6.25 -7.90
CA ALA A 34 -9.44 -5.79 -8.23
C ALA A 34 -9.72 -6.02 -9.72
N ASP A 35 -10.98 -5.84 -10.16
CA ASP A 35 -11.38 -6.13 -11.54
C ASP A 35 -10.70 -5.23 -12.59
N ASP A 36 -10.34 -4.00 -12.20
CA ASP A 36 -9.75 -2.96 -13.04
C ASP A 36 -8.25 -2.76 -12.84
N ILE A 37 -7.70 -3.27 -11.74
CA ILE A 37 -6.28 -3.18 -11.39
C ILE A 37 -5.80 -4.42 -10.64
N ASP A 38 -4.74 -5.04 -11.15
CA ASP A 38 -4.10 -6.21 -10.54
C ASP A 38 -2.59 -6.08 -10.64
N GLY A 39 -1.89 -6.01 -9.51
CA GLY A 39 -0.45 -5.83 -9.48
C GLY A 39 0.16 -5.49 -8.14
N ASP A 40 1.50 -5.47 -8.12
CA ASP A 40 2.31 -5.04 -6.99
C ASP A 40 2.90 -3.65 -7.28
N PHE A 41 2.72 -2.74 -6.32
CA PHE A 41 3.07 -1.34 -6.45
C PHE A 41 4.06 -0.92 -5.36
N GLY A 42 5.09 -0.19 -5.78
CA GLY A 42 6.02 0.51 -4.91
C GLY A 42 5.45 1.84 -4.42
N PRO A 43 6.18 2.53 -3.52
CA PRO A 43 5.74 3.80 -2.95
C PRO A 43 5.61 4.93 -3.97
N SER A 44 6.42 4.93 -5.04
CA SER A 44 6.44 5.96 -6.08
C SER A 44 5.49 5.69 -7.24
N ASP A 45 4.86 4.52 -7.28
CA ASP A 45 3.95 4.15 -8.37
C ASP A 45 2.63 4.89 -8.23
N PHE A 46 2.10 5.34 -9.37
CA PHE A 46 0.83 6.07 -9.44
C PHE A 46 -0.32 5.12 -9.76
N ILE A 47 -1.37 5.24 -8.97
CA ILE A 47 -2.58 4.41 -9.01
C ILE A 47 -3.78 5.35 -9.20
N ASP A 48 -4.60 5.07 -10.21
CA ASP A 48 -5.87 5.77 -10.46
C ASP A 48 -6.98 5.11 -9.62
N ASP A 49 -7.84 5.91 -8.99
CA ASP A 49 -8.98 5.43 -8.20
C ASP A 49 -10.24 5.15 -9.04
N GLY A 50 -10.15 5.29 -10.37
CA GLY A 50 -11.26 5.12 -11.31
C GLY A 50 -12.21 6.33 -11.37
N ASN A 51 -12.04 7.32 -10.50
CA ASN A 51 -12.78 8.59 -10.50
C ASN A 51 -11.94 9.75 -11.05
N GLY A 52 -10.75 9.46 -11.59
CA GLY A 52 -9.82 10.44 -12.13
C GLY A 52 -8.91 11.07 -11.07
N HIS A 53 -8.87 10.53 -9.85
CA HIS A 53 -7.83 10.89 -8.89
C HIS A 53 -6.67 9.92 -8.99
N ILE A 54 -5.46 10.48 -9.03
CA ILE A 54 -4.22 9.71 -9.08
C ILE A 54 -3.50 9.89 -7.75
N PHE A 55 -3.20 8.76 -7.10
CA PHE A 55 -2.45 8.70 -5.85
C PHE A 55 -1.17 7.90 -6.04
N SER A 56 -0.10 8.32 -5.39
CA SER A 56 1.06 7.43 -5.23
C SER A 56 0.75 6.32 -4.22
N GLY A 57 1.41 5.15 -4.37
CA GLY A 57 1.34 4.08 -3.37
C GLY A 57 1.68 4.59 -1.96
N ALA A 58 2.64 5.51 -1.84
CA ALA A 58 2.98 6.15 -0.58
C ALA A 58 1.83 6.98 0.02
N GLN A 59 1.08 7.74 -0.79
CA GLN A 59 -0.10 8.47 -0.31
C GLN A 59 -1.19 7.52 0.20
N ILE A 60 -1.42 6.40 -0.48
CA ILE A 60 -2.39 5.38 -0.07
C ILE A 60 -2.01 4.81 1.30
N VAL A 61 -0.76 4.36 1.46
CA VAL A 61 -0.28 3.75 2.70
C VAL A 61 -0.20 4.77 3.85
N ALA A 62 0.25 6.00 3.58
CA ALA A 62 0.29 7.08 4.57
C ALA A 62 -1.13 7.49 5.02
N GLY A 63 -2.09 7.53 4.09
CA GLY A 63 -3.50 7.80 4.42
C GLY A 63 -4.10 6.70 5.29
N TRP A 64 -3.85 5.43 4.96
CA TRP A 64 -4.32 4.29 5.73
C TRP A 64 -3.76 4.25 7.15
N VAL A 65 -2.44 4.40 7.32
CA VAL A 65 -1.79 4.31 8.63
C VAL A 65 -2.08 5.51 9.53
N SER A 66 -2.50 6.64 8.96
CA SER A 66 -2.92 7.82 9.72
C SER A 66 -4.31 7.67 10.36
N GLN A 67 -5.05 6.61 10.03
CA GLN A 67 -6.33 6.31 10.68
C GLN A 67 -6.13 5.88 12.13
N PRO A 68 -7.10 6.14 13.03
CA PRO A 68 -7.03 5.65 14.41
C PRO A 68 -6.96 4.12 14.46
N ASP A 69 -6.51 3.60 15.61
CA ASP A 69 -6.50 2.18 15.96
C ASP A 69 -5.55 1.29 15.13
N ARG A 70 -4.53 1.87 14.49
CA ARG A 70 -3.44 1.07 13.90
C ARG A 70 -2.58 0.44 14.96
N THR A 71 -2.29 -0.84 14.77
CA THR A 71 -1.38 -1.62 15.60
C THR A 71 0.07 -1.20 15.38
N PRO A 72 0.96 -1.43 16.35
CA PRO A 72 2.40 -1.20 16.17
C PRO A 72 3.01 -1.95 14.97
N GLU A 73 2.48 -3.12 14.64
CA GLU A 73 2.91 -3.91 13.48
C GLU A 73 2.55 -3.23 12.17
N GLU A 74 1.30 -2.77 12.03
CA GLU A 74 0.84 -2.01 10.85
C GLU A 74 1.66 -0.74 10.65
N ILE A 75 1.91 0.01 11.74
CA ILE A 75 2.74 1.23 11.68
C ILE A 75 4.17 0.89 11.25
N SER A 76 4.75 -0.18 11.79
CA SER A 76 6.11 -0.61 11.42
C SER A 76 6.19 -1.01 9.94
N ALA A 77 5.20 -1.74 9.43
CA ALA A 77 5.12 -2.13 8.04
C ALA A 77 4.96 -0.92 7.10
N ALA A 78 4.07 0.01 7.45
CA ALA A 78 3.88 1.26 6.71
C ALA A 78 5.17 2.08 6.66
N ARG A 79 5.89 2.22 7.79
CA ARG A 79 7.19 2.92 7.81
C ARG A 79 8.21 2.29 6.85
N LYS A 80 8.33 0.96 6.86
CA LYS A 80 9.23 0.25 5.93
C LYS A 80 8.87 0.47 4.48
N PHE A 81 7.57 0.54 4.17
CA PHE A 81 7.10 0.87 2.83
C PHE A 81 7.45 2.31 2.44
N LEU A 82 7.12 3.30 3.28
CA LEU A 82 7.32 4.72 3.00
C LEU A 82 8.81 5.11 2.94
N GLN A 83 9.67 4.47 3.72
CA GLN A 83 11.12 4.70 3.71
C GLN A 83 11.81 4.29 2.40
N GLN A 84 11.15 3.47 1.56
CA GLN A 84 11.66 3.15 0.23
C GLN A 84 11.62 4.35 -0.72
N TRP A 85 10.82 5.38 -0.41
CA TRP A 85 10.78 6.64 -1.14
C TRP A 85 10.90 7.84 -0.19
N PRO A 86 12.13 8.24 0.18
CA PRO A 86 12.38 9.29 1.17
C PRO A 86 11.79 10.66 0.82
N GLU A 87 11.61 10.96 -0.46
CA GLU A 87 11.01 12.21 -0.95
C GLU A 87 9.47 12.22 -0.85
N GLY A 88 8.85 11.05 -0.64
CA GLY A 88 7.40 10.90 -0.48
C GLY A 88 6.89 11.15 0.94
N PRO A 89 5.58 11.01 1.20
CA PRO A 89 4.99 11.11 2.53
C PRO A 89 5.65 10.18 3.57
N GLN A 90 5.81 10.67 4.80
CA GLN A 90 6.46 9.95 5.90
C GLN A 90 5.61 9.98 7.18
N ILE A 91 5.88 9.05 8.11
CA ILE A 91 5.17 8.87 9.40
C ILE A 91 6.11 8.48 10.56
#